data_AF-A0A0F8ZY44-F1
#
_entry.id   AF-A0A0F8ZY44-F1
#
_cell.length_a   1.000
_cell.length_b   1.000
_cell.length_c   1.000
_cell.angle_alpha   90.00
_cell.angle_beta   90.00
_cell.angle_gamma   90.00
#
_symmetry.space_group_name_H-M   'P 1'
#
loop_
_entity.id
_entity.type
_entity.pdbx_description
1 polymer ?
#
loop_
_entity_poly.entity_id
_entity_poly.type
_entity_poly.pdbx_seq_one_letter_code
_entity_poly.pdbx_strand_id
1 'polypeptide(L)'
;VIGGPPCQFASRFVSIIIAKGNTVAENLIPEFVRCVQEAKPTWWLMENVPKAPEPFADGYQSRSLIYNNRWAPEGPEQNRVRRFTLGTPDGKEIIPEVGIFDNPVKEPAVCASGGTMPGAPTHRKTRLEYRGWNTAAALGISLRLQGLPPDFCDKMPFTITGKHLVVGNGVPLPMGRVIAKAVRKATSP
;
A
#
# COMPACT_ATOMS: atom_id res chain seq x y z
N VAL A 1 5.91 -6.30 15.40
CA VAL A 1 6.68 -5.85 14.21
C VAL A 1 5.71 -5.47 13.10
N ILE A 2 5.90 -4.34 12.42
CA ILE A 2 5.07 -3.94 11.26
C ILE A 2 5.97 -3.67 10.05
N GLY A 3 5.55 -4.06 8.85
CA GLY A 3 6.35 -3.82 7.65
C GLY A 3 5.62 -4.05 6.33
N GLY A 4 6.17 -3.48 5.27
CA GLY A 4 5.73 -3.69 3.90
C GLY A 4 6.96 -3.92 3.01
N PRO A 5 7.51 -5.14 2.94
CA PRO A 5 8.65 -5.43 2.09
C PRO A 5 8.32 -5.09 0.61
N PRO A 6 9.31 -4.68 -0.20
CA PRO A 6 9.08 -4.21 -1.57
C PRO A 6 8.17 -5.15 -2.37
N CYS A 7 7.14 -4.60 -2.99
CA CYS A 7 6.09 -5.38 -3.66
C CYS A 7 6.27 -5.52 -5.18
N GLN A 8 7.37 -4.99 -5.74
CA GLN A 8 7.55 -4.88 -7.19
C GLN A 8 7.61 -6.24 -7.88
N PHE A 9 8.25 -7.24 -7.25
CA PHE A 9 8.35 -8.61 -7.77
C PHE A 9 7.00 -9.31 -7.93
N ALA A 10 6.02 -8.98 -7.08
CA ALA A 10 4.69 -9.56 -7.11
C ALA A 10 3.64 -8.62 -7.73
N SER A 11 4.07 -7.48 -8.28
CA SER A 11 3.17 -6.51 -8.88
C SER A 11 2.57 -7.04 -10.18
N ARG A 12 1.33 -6.64 -10.47
CA ARG A 12 0.67 -6.92 -11.77
C ARG A 12 1.44 -6.36 -12.98
N PHE A 13 2.37 -5.45 -12.74
CA PHE A 13 3.19 -4.82 -13.78
C PHE A 13 4.58 -5.45 -13.93
N VAL A 14 4.91 -6.52 -13.20
CA VAL A 14 6.25 -7.14 -13.23
C VAL A 14 6.66 -7.54 -14.64
N SER A 15 5.77 -8.13 -15.43
CA SER A 15 6.04 -8.50 -16.83
C SER A 15 6.36 -7.29 -17.71
N ILE A 16 5.73 -6.13 -17.45
CA ILE A 16 6.00 -4.89 -18.18
C ILE A 16 7.35 -4.29 -17.75
N ILE A 17 7.69 -4.34 -16.46
CA ILE A 17 8.98 -3.87 -15.94
C ILE A 17 10.12 -4.65 -16.61
N ILE A 18 10.01 -5.99 -16.65
CA ILE A 18 10.96 -6.88 -17.32
C ILE A 18 11.04 -6.58 -18.83
N ALA A 19 9.89 -6.46 -19.51
CA ALA A 19 9.86 -6.15 -20.94
C ALA A 19 10.49 -4.79 -21.29
N LYS A 20 10.51 -3.84 -20.34
CA LYS A 20 11.19 -2.55 -20.47
C LYS A 20 12.68 -2.59 -20.07
N GLY A 21 13.23 -3.75 -19.76
CA GLY A 21 14.64 -3.92 -19.38
C GLY A 21 15.00 -3.39 -17.99
N ASN A 22 14.01 -3.13 -17.12
CA ASN A 22 14.27 -2.65 -15.77
C ASN A 22 14.46 -3.81 -14.79
N THR A 23 15.31 -3.60 -13.78
CA THR A 23 15.51 -4.57 -12.69
C THR A 23 14.27 -4.64 -11.79
N VAL A 24 13.84 -5.86 -11.48
CA VAL A 24 12.76 -6.12 -10.53
C VAL A 24 13.38 -6.21 -9.13
N ALA A 25 12.81 -5.52 -8.14
CA ALA A 25 13.28 -5.63 -6.76
C ALA A 25 13.21 -7.08 -6.26
N GLU A 26 14.16 -7.48 -5.42
CA GLU A 26 14.19 -8.80 -4.81
C GLU A 26 12.99 -9.03 -3.87
N ASN A 27 12.64 -10.31 -3.67
CA ASN A 27 11.67 -10.69 -2.65
C ASN A 27 12.29 -10.59 -1.25
N LEU A 28 11.99 -9.52 -0.53
CA LEU A 28 12.44 -9.31 0.86
C LEU A 28 11.44 -9.80 1.93
N ILE A 29 10.42 -10.60 1.55
CA ILE A 29 9.55 -11.26 2.53
C ILE A 29 10.33 -12.18 3.49
N PRO A 30 11.31 -12.99 3.03
CA PRO A 30 12.12 -13.81 3.93
C PRO A 30 12.89 -12.98 4.97
N GLU A 31 13.38 -11.79 4.60
CA GLU A 31 14.08 -10.90 5.52
C GLU A 31 13.14 -10.29 6.57
N PHE A 32 11.91 -9.95 6.17
CA PHE A 32 10.86 -9.57 7.12
C PHE A 32 10.57 -10.72 8.11
N VAL A 33 10.47 -11.96 7.63
CA VAL A 33 10.26 -13.15 8.48
C VAL A 33 11.43 -13.34 9.45
N ARG A 34 12.68 -13.21 8.99
CA ARG A 34 13.86 -13.28 9.85
C ARG A 34 13.79 -12.25 10.99
N CYS A 35 13.42 -10.99 10.67
CA CYS A 35 13.22 -9.95 11.68
C CYS A 35 12.13 -10.30 12.70
N VAL A 36 11.03 -10.91 12.25
CA VAL A 36 9.94 -11.38 13.14
C VAL A 36 10.43 -12.49 14.07
N GLN A 37 11.15 -13.48 13.53
CA GLN A 37 11.65 -14.62 14.30
C GLN A 37 12.68 -14.21 15.35
N GLU A 38 13.55 -13.25 15.02
CA GLU A 38 14.55 -12.72 15.96
C GLU A 38 13.90 -11.89 17.06
N ALA A 39 12.98 -10.98 16.68
CA ALA A 39 12.36 -10.06 17.63
C ALA A 39 11.26 -10.70 18.50
N LYS A 40 10.71 -11.85 18.06
CA LYS A 40 9.62 -12.59 18.73
C LYS A 40 8.50 -11.69 19.28
N PRO A 41 7.90 -10.80 18.46
CA PRO A 41 6.89 -9.88 18.96
C PRO A 41 5.61 -10.62 19.39
N THR A 42 4.80 -10.03 20.25
CA THR A 42 3.47 -10.60 20.59
C THR A 42 2.57 -10.77 19.36
N TRP A 43 2.72 -9.90 18.37
CA TRP A 43 2.08 -9.99 17.07
C TRP A 43 2.90 -9.26 15.99
N TRP A 44 2.64 -9.57 14.73
CA TRP A 44 3.20 -8.83 13.60
C TRP A 44 2.19 -8.61 12.49
N LEU A 45 2.40 -7.56 11.69
CA LEU A 45 1.55 -7.23 10.55
C LEU A 45 2.41 -6.95 9.32
N MET A 46 2.10 -7.63 8.21
CA MET A 46 2.73 -7.38 6.92
C MET A 46 1.70 -6.85 5.90
N GLU A 47 2.00 -5.72 5.26
CA GLU A 47 1.27 -5.25 4.09
C GLU A 47 1.98 -5.71 2.81
N ASN A 48 1.21 -6.09 1.78
CA ASN A 48 1.74 -6.29 0.44
C ASN A 48 0.64 -6.21 -0.64
N VAL A 49 1.03 -6.34 -1.90
CA VAL A 49 0.08 -6.55 -3.01
C VAL A 49 -0.59 -7.93 -2.90
N PRO A 50 -1.84 -8.09 -3.37
CA PRO A 50 -2.61 -9.33 -3.21
C PRO A 50 -1.93 -10.62 -3.68
N LYS A 51 -1.06 -10.53 -4.68
CA LYS A 51 -0.37 -11.68 -5.30
C LYS A 51 0.99 -12.01 -4.67
N ALA A 52 1.46 -11.25 -3.70
CA ALA A 52 2.73 -11.57 -3.05
C ALA A 52 2.64 -12.92 -2.31
N PRO A 53 3.73 -13.69 -2.15
CA PRO A 53 3.74 -14.86 -1.28
C PRO A 53 3.26 -14.50 0.14
N GLU A 54 2.57 -15.42 0.81
CA GLU A 54 2.24 -15.23 2.22
C GLU A 54 3.48 -15.51 3.09
N PRO A 55 3.76 -14.67 4.10
CA PRO A 55 4.87 -14.90 5.01
C PRO A 55 4.55 -16.07 5.93
N PHE A 56 5.56 -16.90 6.20
CA PHE A 56 5.49 -17.96 7.21
C PHE A 56 6.52 -17.66 8.30
N ALA A 57 6.07 -17.45 9.53
CA ALA A 57 6.92 -17.24 10.69
C ALA A 57 6.60 -18.31 11.74
N ASP A 58 7.60 -19.13 12.07
CA ASP A 58 7.44 -20.20 13.06
C ASP A 58 6.97 -19.66 14.42
N GLY A 59 6.07 -20.41 15.08
CA GLY A 59 5.41 -19.99 16.31
C GLY A 59 4.24 -19.00 16.14
N TYR A 60 3.91 -18.59 14.91
CA TYR A 60 2.76 -17.72 14.62
C TYR A 60 1.77 -18.41 13.68
N GLN A 61 0.49 -18.28 14.01
CA GLN A 61 -0.60 -18.55 13.09
C GLN A 61 -0.92 -17.29 12.29
N SER A 62 -0.76 -17.38 10.97
CA SER A 62 -0.97 -16.24 10.06
C SER A 62 -2.37 -16.25 9.46
N ARG A 63 -2.99 -15.08 9.38
CA ARG A 63 -4.30 -14.85 8.74
C ARG A 63 -4.23 -13.63 7.84
N SER A 64 -4.67 -13.80 6.59
CA SER A 64 -4.59 -12.79 5.54
C SER A 64 -5.97 -12.22 5.21
N LEU A 65 -6.02 -10.91 4.97
CA LEU A 65 -7.20 -10.19 4.52
C LEU A 65 -6.85 -9.32 3.30
N ILE A 66 -7.71 -9.32 2.29
CA ILE A 66 -7.68 -8.32 1.21
C ILE A 66 -8.58 -7.15 1.56
N TYR A 67 -8.07 -5.93 1.47
CA TYR A 67 -8.81 -4.72 1.74
C TYR A 67 -8.59 -3.68 0.64
N ASN A 68 -9.67 -3.03 0.20
CA ASN A 68 -9.62 -1.88 -0.71
C ASN A 68 -9.75 -0.59 0.11
N ASN A 69 -8.93 0.41 -0.17
CA ASN A 69 -8.99 1.70 0.53
C ASN A 69 -10.39 2.31 0.51
N ARG A 70 -11.11 2.15 -0.62
CA ARG A 70 -12.48 2.65 -0.81
C ARG A 70 -13.50 2.04 0.15
N TRP A 71 -13.18 0.92 0.78
CA TRP A 71 -14.03 0.27 1.77
C TRP A 71 -13.90 0.88 3.17
N ALA A 72 -12.93 1.78 3.40
CA ALA A 72 -12.83 2.48 4.67
C ALA A 72 -14.13 3.29 4.93
N PRO A 73 -14.60 3.41 6.19
CA PRO A 73 -15.86 4.09 6.50
C PRO A 73 -15.97 5.53 5.98
N GLU A 74 -14.85 6.25 5.90
CA GLU A 74 -14.78 7.61 5.33
C GLU A 74 -14.99 7.63 3.80
N GLY A 75 -15.05 6.47 3.14
CA GLY A 75 -15.28 6.32 1.71
C GLY A 75 -14.26 7.09 0.86
N PRO A 76 -12.93 6.85 0.98
CA PRO A 76 -11.96 7.56 0.17
C PRO A 76 -12.09 7.20 -1.31
N GLU A 77 -11.78 8.15 -2.20
CA GLU A 77 -11.94 8.00 -3.65
C GLU A 77 -11.00 6.94 -4.27
N GLN A 78 -9.82 6.74 -3.66
CA GLN A 78 -8.72 6.00 -4.26
C GLN A 78 -8.94 4.49 -4.25
N ASN A 79 -9.00 3.86 -5.43
CA ASN A 79 -9.05 2.42 -5.59
C ASN A 79 -7.65 1.79 -5.45
N ARG A 80 -7.31 1.35 -4.23
CA ARG A 80 -6.06 0.65 -3.90
C ARG A 80 -6.37 -0.58 -3.08
N VAL A 81 -6.08 -1.74 -3.65
CA VAL A 81 -6.30 -3.05 -3.03
C VAL A 81 -4.97 -3.57 -2.49
N ARG A 82 -4.96 -4.02 -1.24
CA ARG A 82 -3.80 -4.57 -0.53
C ARG A 82 -4.16 -5.78 0.29
N ARG A 83 -3.18 -6.64 0.51
CA ARG A 83 -3.25 -7.72 1.49
C ARG A 83 -2.59 -7.27 2.77
N PHE A 84 -3.24 -7.56 3.88
CA PHE A 84 -2.69 -7.48 5.22
C PHE A 84 -2.63 -8.89 5.80
N THR A 85 -1.46 -9.32 6.24
CA THR A 85 -1.27 -10.59 6.93
C THR A 85 -0.91 -10.32 8.38
N LEU A 86 -1.76 -10.75 9.31
CA LEU A 86 -1.53 -10.69 10.75
C LEU A 86 -1.02 -12.05 11.23
N GLY A 87 0.07 -12.06 11.99
CA GLY A 87 0.52 -13.24 12.71
C GLY A 87 0.42 -13.05 14.21
N THR A 88 -0.20 -14.02 14.87
CA THR A 88 -0.32 -14.13 16.34
C THR A 88 -0.13 -15.58 16.75
N PRO A 89 0.35 -15.88 17.97
CA PRO A 89 0.48 -17.27 18.42
C PRO A 89 -0.83 -18.06 18.39
N ASP A 90 -1.96 -17.39 18.64
CA ASP A 90 -3.29 -17.97 18.77
C ASP A 90 -4.20 -17.75 17.55
N GLY A 91 -3.68 -17.18 16.45
CA GLY A 91 -4.38 -17.15 15.15
C GLY A 91 -5.52 -16.13 15.05
N LYS A 92 -5.42 -14.99 15.73
CA LYS A 92 -6.34 -13.87 15.61
C LYS A 92 -6.44 -13.36 14.17
N GLU A 93 -7.62 -12.82 13.85
CA GLU A 93 -7.97 -12.33 12.53
C GLU A 93 -8.16 -10.81 12.50
N ILE A 94 -7.91 -10.21 11.34
CA ILE A 94 -8.19 -8.80 11.09
C ILE A 94 -9.65 -8.69 10.62
N ILE A 95 -10.51 -8.11 11.45
CA ILE A 95 -11.90 -7.82 11.09
C ILE A 95 -12.08 -6.30 11.04
N PRO A 96 -11.85 -5.66 9.88
CA PRO A 96 -11.98 -4.23 9.74
C PRO A 96 -13.43 -3.80 9.58
N GLU A 97 -13.70 -2.56 9.95
CA GLU A 97 -14.94 -1.88 9.59
C GLU A 97 -14.97 -1.64 8.06
N VAL A 98 -16.16 -1.73 7.49
CA VAL A 98 -16.41 -1.47 6.06
C VAL A 98 -17.53 -0.44 5.96
N GLY A 99 -17.30 0.60 5.16
CA GLY A 99 -18.32 1.60 4.84
C GLY A 99 -19.51 0.97 4.11
N ILE A 100 -20.73 1.38 4.49
CA ILE A 100 -21.97 0.87 3.90
C ILE A 100 -22.10 1.32 2.43
N PHE A 101 -21.68 2.55 2.15
CA PHE A 101 -21.76 3.15 0.82
C PHE A 101 -20.36 3.34 0.24
N ASP A 102 -20.26 3.05 -1.06
CA ASP A 102 -19.04 3.29 -1.83
C ASP A 102 -19.03 4.74 -2.34
N ASN A 103 -17.86 5.38 -2.37
CA ASN A 103 -17.75 6.73 -2.89
C ASN A 103 -18.09 6.74 -4.39
N PRO A 104 -19.01 7.59 -4.88
CA PRO A 104 -19.35 7.63 -6.31
C PRO A 104 -18.16 8.02 -7.20
N VAL A 105 -17.21 8.79 -6.66
CA VAL A 105 -15.97 9.16 -7.34
C VAL A 105 -14.91 8.07 -7.17
N LYS A 106 -14.25 7.72 -8.28
CA LYS A 106 -13.23 6.67 -8.32
C LYS A 106 -11.93 7.20 -8.90
N GLU A 107 -10.89 7.21 -8.08
CA GLU A 107 -9.55 7.59 -8.48
C GLU A 107 -8.64 6.36 -8.51
N PRO A 108 -7.66 6.27 -9.43
CA PRO A 108 -6.72 5.15 -9.45
C PRO A 108 -5.78 5.19 -8.23
N ALA A 109 -5.20 4.04 -7.88
CA ALA A 109 -4.14 3.98 -6.87
C ALA A 109 -3.00 4.94 -7.22
N VAL A 110 -2.57 5.75 -6.24
CA VAL A 110 -1.34 6.54 -6.34
C VAL A 110 -0.16 5.60 -6.53
N CYS A 111 0.70 5.92 -7.49
CA CYS A 111 1.88 5.11 -7.84
C CYS A 111 3.16 5.86 -7.51
N ALA A 112 4.19 5.12 -7.07
CA ALA A 112 5.51 5.66 -6.79
C ALA A 112 6.17 6.32 -8.02
N SER A 113 5.77 5.91 -9.23
CA SER A 113 6.24 6.49 -10.49
C SER A 113 5.79 7.93 -10.72
N GLY A 114 4.80 8.44 -9.97
CA GLY A 114 4.20 9.76 -10.18
C GLY A 114 2.77 9.72 -10.70
N GLY A 115 2.23 10.91 -11.00
CA GLY A 115 0.85 11.12 -11.44
C GLY A 115 0.61 10.89 -12.93
N THR A 116 -0.57 11.31 -13.40
CA THR A 116 -0.90 11.38 -14.83
C THR A 116 -0.78 12.84 -15.28
N MET A 117 -0.23 13.06 -16.47
CA MET A 117 -0.09 14.40 -17.05
C MET A 117 -1.47 15.08 -17.21
N PRO A 118 -1.61 16.38 -16.89
CA PRO A 118 -2.81 17.14 -17.20
C PRO A 118 -3.17 17.08 -18.69
N GLY A 119 -4.46 17.00 -19.00
CA GLY A 119 -4.93 16.86 -20.39
C GLY A 119 -4.76 15.47 -21.00
N ALA A 120 -4.30 14.47 -20.21
CA ALA A 120 -4.16 13.11 -20.71
C ALA A 120 -5.50 12.54 -21.21
N PRO A 121 -5.48 11.77 -22.30
CA PRO A 121 -6.67 11.11 -22.84
C PRO A 121 -7.43 10.30 -21.78
N THR A 122 -8.74 10.18 -21.96
CA THR A 122 -9.59 9.33 -21.11
C THR A 122 -9.46 7.85 -21.48
N HIS A 123 -9.12 7.55 -22.74
CA HIS A 123 -8.96 6.19 -23.23
C HIS A 123 -7.78 5.46 -22.55
N ARG A 124 -8.06 4.29 -21.98
CA ARG A 124 -7.17 3.59 -21.04
C ARG A 124 -5.78 3.23 -21.60
N LYS A 125 -5.71 2.79 -22.87
CA LYS A 125 -4.44 2.37 -23.49
C LYS A 125 -3.49 3.54 -23.69
N THR A 126 -3.99 4.62 -24.29
CA THR A 126 -3.21 5.83 -24.56
C THR A 126 -2.86 6.56 -23.27
N ARG A 127 -3.76 6.61 -22.29
CA ARG A 127 -3.51 7.23 -20.98
C ARG A 127 -2.30 6.65 -20.21
N LEU A 128 -1.90 5.40 -20.49
CA LEU A 128 -0.72 4.79 -19.86
C LEU A 128 0.58 5.50 -20.22
N GLU A 129 0.67 6.07 -21.42
CA GLU A 129 1.86 6.80 -21.90
C GLU A 129 2.05 8.14 -21.18
N TYR A 130 0.97 8.68 -20.60
CA TYR A 130 0.95 9.96 -19.89
C TYR A 130 1.14 9.79 -18.37
N ARG A 131 1.51 8.59 -17.91
CA ARG A 131 1.83 8.33 -16.49
C ARG A 131 3.28 8.67 -16.19
N GLY A 132 3.58 8.88 -14.92
CA GLY A 132 4.93 9.20 -14.45
C GLY A 132 5.20 10.70 -14.31
N TRP A 133 4.13 11.51 -14.30
CA TRP A 133 4.23 12.95 -14.21
C TRP A 133 4.60 13.38 -12.78
N ASN A 134 5.86 13.73 -12.57
CA ASN A 134 6.44 14.06 -11.26
C ASN A 134 6.52 15.58 -11.05
N THR A 135 5.36 16.21 -10.81
CA THR A 135 5.25 17.64 -10.48
C THR A 135 4.70 17.86 -9.07
N ALA A 136 4.85 19.09 -8.55
CA ALA A 136 4.27 19.49 -7.26
C ALA A 136 2.73 19.39 -7.27
N ALA A 137 2.08 19.78 -8.37
CA ALA A 137 0.63 19.65 -8.51
C ALA A 137 0.19 18.16 -8.45
N ALA A 138 0.89 17.27 -9.16
CA ALA A 138 0.61 15.84 -9.08
C ALA A 138 0.89 15.26 -7.68
N LEU A 139 1.89 15.80 -6.96
CA LEU A 139 2.17 15.40 -5.59
C LEU A 139 1.03 15.81 -4.65
N GLY A 140 0.48 17.02 -4.80
CA GLY A 140 -0.68 17.48 -4.03
C GLY A 140 -1.90 16.58 -4.19
N ILE A 141 -2.19 16.12 -5.42
CA ILE A 141 -3.23 15.11 -5.68
C ILE A 141 -2.90 13.80 -4.97
N SER A 142 -1.64 13.37 -5.02
CA SER A 142 -1.18 12.13 -4.38
C SER A 142 -1.31 12.18 -2.86
N LEU A 143 -0.96 13.30 -2.23
CA LEU A 143 -1.13 13.54 -0.80
C LEU A 143 -2.60 13.46 -0.40
N ARG A 144 -3.48 14.18 -1.12
CA ARG A 144 -4.94 14.14 -0.91
C ARG A 144 -5.49 12.73 -0.98
N LEU A 145 -5.15 11.98 -2.03
CA LEU A 145 -5.65 10.61 -2.23
C LEU A 145 -5.08 9.60 -1.22
N GLN A 146 -3.89 9.86 -0.67
CA GLN A 146 -3.33 9.08 0.44
C GLN A 146 -3.86 9.52 1.81
N GLY A 147 -4.69 10.58 1.88
CA GLY A 147 -5.21 11.13 3.13
C GLY A 147 -4.16 11.86 3.97
N LEU A 148 -3.10 12.38 3.33
CA LEU A 148 -2.02 13.12 3.96
C LEU A 148 -2.28 14.63 3.88
N PRO A 149 -1.79 15.41 4.86
CA PRO A 149 -1.95 16.86 4.82
C PRO A 149 -1.11 17.47 3.67
N PRO A 150 -1.52 18.62 3.09
CA PRO A 150 -0.84 19.21 1.93
C PRO A 150 0.65 19.54 2.14
N ASP A 151 1.03 19.84 3.38
CA ASP A 151 2.38 20.21 3.82
C ASP A 151 3.24 19.01 4.27
N PHE A 152 2.71 17.78 4.17
CA PHE A 152 3.37 16.57 4.67
C PHE A 152 4.82 16.39 4.18
N CYS A 153 5.10 16.82 2.95
CA CYS A 153 6.41 16.67 2.33
C CYS A 153 7.30 17.92 2.41
N ASP A 154 6.89 19.00 3.08
CA ASP A 154 7.60 20.29 3.03
C ASP A 154 8.99 20.21 3.68
N LYS A 155 9.09 19.47 4.79
CA LYS A 155 10.34 19.27 5.53
C LYS A 155 11.17 18.09 5.01
N MET A 156 10.70 17.37 4.00
CA MET A 156 11.44 16.24 3.45
C MET A 156 12.58 16.73 2.55
N PRO A 157 13.86 16.34 2.81
CA PRO A 157 15.01 16.75 2.01
C PRO A 157 15.11 15.94 0.69
N PHE A 158 13.97 15.70 0.04
CA PHE A 158 13.87 14.90 -1.19
C PHE A 158 13.49 15.76 -2.39
N THR A 159 13.93 15.34 -3.57
CA THR A 159 13.42 15.87 -4.85
C THR A 159 11.92 15.57 -4.99
N ILE A 160 11.23 16.26 -5.91
CA ILE A 160 9.81 15.98 -6.19
C ILE A 160 9.60 14.50 -6.55
N THR A 161 10.46 13.92 -7.37
CA THR A 161 10.43 12.48 -7.69
C THR A 161 10.61 11.62 -6.43
N GLY A 162 11.54 11.97 -5.53
CA GLY A 162 11.72 11.29 -4.25
C GLY A 162 10.47 11.35 -3.37
N LYS A 163 9.79 12.50 -3.32
CA LYS A 163 8.53 12.67 -2.59
C LYS A 163 7.42 11.78 -3.17
N HIS A 164 7.29 11.69 -4.50
CA HIS A 164 6.36 10.76 -5.16
C HIS A 164 6.67 9.30 -4.82
N LEU A 165 7.94 8.91 -4.78
CA LEU A 165 8.35 7.55 -4.39
C LEU A 165 7.89 7.22 -2.95
N VAL A 166 8.13 8.12 -2.00
CA VAL A 166 7.71 7.95 -0.60
C VAL A 166 6.17 7.84 -0.51
N VAL A 167 5.46 8.82 -1.07
CA VAL A 167 4.00 8.90 -0.98
C VAL A 167 3.34 7.71 -1.70
N GLY A 168 3.80 7.33 -2.89
CA GLY A 168 3.17 6.27 -3.68
C GLY A 168 3.40 4.85 -3.14
N ASN A 169 4.50 4.61 -2.43
CA ASN A 169 4.75 3.35 -1.74
C ASN A 169 3.99 3.24 -0.40
N GLY A 170 3.61 4.37 0.21
CA GLY A 170 2.85 4.37 1.46
C GLY A 170 1.48 3.69 1.38
N VAL A 171 1.03 3.18 2.54
CA VAL A 171 -0.36 2.77 2.76
C VAL A 171 -1.21 4.03 2.96
N PRO A 172 -2.38 4.16 2.29
CA PRO A 172 -3.26 5.31 2.51
C PRO A 172 -3.68 5.41 3.98
N LEU A 173 -3.71 6.63 4.51
CA LEU A 173 -4.01 6.87 5.92
C LEU A 173 -5.40 6.35 6.35
N PRO A 174 -6.48 6.49 5.54
CA PRO A 174 -7.79 5.92 5.89
C PRO A 174 -7.74 4.40 6.05
N MET A 175 -7.19 3.67 5.07
CA MET A 175 -6.96 2.23 5.16
C MET A 175 -6.10 1.86 6.36
N GLY A 176 -4.96 2.52 6.54
CA GLY A 176 -4.03 2.25 7.64
C GLY A 176 -4.69 2.39 9.01
N ARG A 177 -5.51 3.44 9.21
CA ARG A 177 -6.26 3.65 10.46
C ARG A 177 -7.28 2.54 10.72
N VAL A 178 -8.01 2.10 9.70
CA VAL A 178 -8.99 1.02 9.84
C VAL A 178 -8.30 -0.30 10.22
N ILE A 179 -7.22 -0.66 9.53
CA ILE A 179 -6.46 -1.87 9.83
C ILE A 179 -5.83 -1.80 11.22
N ALA A 180 -5.25 -0.65 11.60
CA ALA A 180 -4.68 -0.47 12.93
C ALA A 180 -5.71 -0.62 14.05
N LYS A 181 -6.92 -0.07 13.88
CA LYS A 181 -8.03 -0.26 14.83
C LYS A 181 -8.44 -1.73 14.94
N ALA A 182 -8.53 -2.44 13.82
CA ALA A 182 -8.90 -3.85 13.78
C ALA A 182 -7.84 -4.73 14.46
N VAL A 183 -6.55 -4.52 14.16
CA VAL A 183 -5.45 -5.23 14.81
C VAL A 183 -5.44 -4.95 16.31
N ARG A 184 -5.59 -3.68 16.72
CA ARG A 184 -5.68 -3.33 18.14
C ARG A 184 -6.85 -4.06 18.81
N LYS A 185 -8.03 -4.09 18.22
CA LYS A 185 -9.19 -4.81 18.76
C LYS A 185 -8.93 -6.32 18.89
N ALA A 186 -8.23 -6.92 17.94
CA ALA A 186 -7.95 -8.36 17.93
C ALA A 186 -6.84 -8.78 18.91
N THR A 187 -5.90 -7.88 19.20
CA THR A 187 -4.66 -8.18 19.96
C THR A 187 -4.59 -7.52 21.33
N SER A 188 -5.54 -6.64 21.67
CA SER A 188 -5.65 -6.11 23.04
C SER A 188 -6.22 -7.19 23.96
N PRO A 189 -5.76 -7.26 25.24
CA PRO A 189 -6.33 -8.13 26.26
C PRO A 189 -7.82 -7.86 26.50
#